data_AF-A0A1R0GXG1-F1
#
_entry.id   AF-A0A1R0GXG1-F1
#
_cell.length_a   1.000
_cell.length_b   1.000
_cell.length_c   1.000
_cell.angle_alpha   90.00
_cell.angle_beta   90.00
_cell.angle_gamma   90.00
#
_symmetry.space_group_name_H-M   'P 1'
#
loop_
_entity.id
_entity.type
_entity.pdbx_description
1 polymer ?
#
loop_
_entity_poly.entity_id
_entity_poly.type
_entity_poly.pdbx_seq_one_letter_code
_entity_poly.pdbx_strand_id
1 'polypeptide(L)'
;MYRTVKRLGIPDSNIILMLADDMACNSRNKRPGGVYDHPDKSVDLYGDNVEVDYRGYEVTVENFIRLLTGRVGPDTPRSKRLLTDDKSNIFIYMTGHGGDEFLKFQDFNEISSHDIADAFAQMWEKKRYNEILFMIDTCQANTMYEAFYSPNIVAVGSSKKGQNSYSYFHDNNLGISVIDRFTYYNLKYLENVKPGSSLTLRDLTLISDFFGAEQNIELTIDPIKLDNVNKNESQIYIHQIPLKV
;
A
#
# COMPACT_ATOMS: atom_id res chain seq x y z
N MET A 1 -5.51 -5.50 -1.97
CA MET A 1 -4.85 -4.80 -3.09
C MET A 1 -4.09 -5.75 -4.01
N TYR A 2 -3.26 -6.66 -3.48
CA TYR A 2 -2.46 -7.61 -4.28
C TYR A 2 -3.24 -8.29 -5.43
N ARG A 3 -4.39 -8.91 -5.13
CA ARG A 3 -5.25 -9.54 -6.16
C ARG A 3 -5.73 -8.56 -7.22
N THR A 4 -6.10 -7.35 -6.81
CA THR A 4 -6.60 -6.30 -7.69
C THR A 4 -5.55 -5.87 -8.70
N VAL A 5 -4.29 -5.70 -8.28
CA VAL A 5 -3.20 -5.29 -9.17
C VAL A 5 -2.79 -6.43 -10.10
N LYS A 6 -2.77 -7.69 -9.63
CA LYS A 6 -2.59 -8.86 -10.50
C LYS A 6 -3.65 -8.96 -11.57
N ARG A 7 -4.92 -8.76 -11.20
CA ARG A 7 -6.05 -8.76 -12.14
C ARG A 7 -5.94 -7.65 -13.18
N LEU A 8 -5.29 -6.53 -12.86
CA LEU A 8 -4.99 -5.45 -13.80
C LEU A 8 -3.78 -5.75 -14.72
N GLY A 9 -3.18 -6.94 -14.60
CA GLY A 9 -2.13 -7.44 -15.50
C GLY A 9 -0.72 -7.33 -14.95
N ILE A 10 -0.57 -6.98 -13.66
CA ILE A 10 0.75 -6.83 -13.03
C ILE A 10 1.28 -8.21 -12.61
N PRO A 11 2.44 -8.65 -13.13
CA PRO A 11 3.01 -9.94 -12.76
C PRO A 11 3.61 -9.90 -11.35
N ASP A 12 3.71 -11.07 -10.70
CA ASP A 12 4.29 -11.20 -9.36
C ASP A 12 5.73 -10.70 -9.28
N SER A 13 6.50 -10.82 -10.37
CA SER A 13 7.85 -10.26 -10.45
C SER A 13 7.92 -8.74 -10.25
N ASN A 14 6.78 -8.07 -10.29
CA ASN A 14 6.59 -6.63 -10.13
C ASN A 14 5.72 -6.31 -8.90
N ILE A 15 5.48 -7.25 -8.01
CA ILE A 15 4.74 -7.03 -6.77
C ILE A 15 5.59 -7.51 -5.62
N ILE A 16 5.85 -6.62 -4.67
CA ILE A 16 6.49 -6.93 -3.40
C ILE A 16 5.42 -6.93 -2.33
N LEU A 17 5.19 -8.09 -1.71
CA LEU A 17 4.25 -8.26 -0.62
C LEU A 17 4.98 -8.47 0.71
N MET A 18 4.73 -7.55 1.64
CA MET A 18 5.25 -7.58 3.01
C MET A 18 4.11 -7.83 3.99
N LEU A 19 4.05 -9.03 4.58
CA LEU A 19 3.05 -9.40 5.59
C LEU A 19 3.71 -9.49 6.96
N ALA A 20 3.37 -8.54 7.83
CA ALA A 20 3.90 -8.52 9.19
C ALA A 20 3.44 -9.76 9.98
N ASP A 21 2.18 -10.15 9.79
CA ASP A 21 1.61 -11.34 10.41
C ASP A 21 1.09 -12.35 9.37
N ASP A 22 1.30 -13.63 9.67
CA ASP A 22 0.74 -14.73 8.89
C ASP A 22 -0.63 -15.15 9.46
N MET A 23 -1.67 -14.40 9.06
CA MET A 23 -3.05 -14.70 9.46
C MET A 23 -3.58 -16.00 8.86
N ALA A 24 -3.03 -16.46 7.73
CA ALA A 24 -3.43 -17.73 7.12
C ALA A 24 -3.01 -18.92 8.00
N CYS A 25 -1.86 -18.82 8.68
CA CYS A 25 -1.33 -19.84 9.60
C CYS A 25 -1.63 -19.58 11.09
N ASN A 26 -2.38 -18.53 11.43
CA ASN A 26 -2.70 -18.19 12.82
C ASN A 26 -3.58 -19.26 13.49
N SER A 27 -3.27 -19.65 14.73
CA SER A 27 -4.04 -20.68 15.45
C SER A 27 -5.48 -20.29 15.77
N ARG A 28 -5.81 -18.98 15.74
CA ARG A 28 -7.19 -18.47 15.87
C ARG A 28 -7.96 -18.51 14.55
N ASN A 29 -7.27 -18.72 13.44
CA ASN A 29 -7.92 -18.82 12.14
C ASN A 29 -8.66 -20.16 12.02
N LYS A 30 -9.99 -20.09 12.01
CA LYS A 30 -10.88 -21.25 11.86
C LYS A 30 -10.86 -21.85 10.44
N ARG A 31 -10.17 -21.22 9.49
CA ARG A 31 -9.94 -21.70 8.12
C ARG A 31 -8.44 -21.61 7.77
N PRO A 32 -7.64 -22.57 8.24
CA PRO A 32 -6.21 -22.58 7.97
C PRO A 32 -5.91 -22.47 6.48
N GLY A 33 -4.94 -21.62 6.13
CA GLY A 33 -4.54 -21.36 4.74
C GLY A 33 -5.40 -20.34 3.98
N GLY A 34 -6.50 -19.85 4.57
CA GLY A 34 -7.37 -18.86 3.94
C GLY A 34 -7.41 -17.52 4.68
N VAL A 35 -7.55 -16.43 3.92
CA VAL A 35 -7.77 -15.07 4.44
C VAL A 35 -8.93 -14.44 3.67
N TYR A 36 -9.84 -13.74 4.34
CA TYR A 36 -11.05 -13.20 3.72
C TYR A 36 -11.27 -11.75 4.18
N ASP A 37 -11.69 -10.87 3.28
CA ASP A 37 -12.04 -9.46 3.57
C ASP A 37 -13.54 -9.25 3.81
N HIS A 38 -14.34 -10.32 3.75
CA HIS A 38 -15.78 -10.25 3.95
C HIS A 38 -16.29 -11.39 4.84
N PRO A 39 -17.26 -11.16 5.75
CA PRO A 39 -17.76 -12.19 6.68
C PRO A 39 -18.44 -13.39 5.99
N ASP A 40 -18.97 -13.20 4.78
CA ASP A 40 -19.52 -14.29 3.97
C ASP A 40 -18.45 -15.21 3.36
N LYS A 41 -17.18 -14.79 3.40
CA LYS A 41 -16.00 -15.55 2.94
C LYS A 41 -16.12 -15.95 1.48
N SER A 42 -16.69 -15.06 0.67
CA SER A 42 -16.92 -15.24 -0.76
C SER A 42 -15.62 -15.35 -1.57
N VAL A 43 -14.53 -14.68 -1.15
CA VAL A 43 -13.24 -14.68 -1.86
C VAL A 43 -12.10 -14.95 -0.89
N ASP A 44 -11.35 -16.03 -1.12
CA ASP A 44 -10.08 -16.28 -0.42
C ASP A 44 -8.98 -15.40 -1.02
N LEU A 45 -8.48 -14.47 -0.22
CA LEU A 45 -7.45 -13.52 -0.57
C LEU A 45 -6.05 -14.12 -0.55
N TYR A 46 -5.82 -15.17 0.24
CA TYR A 46 -4.52 -15.83 0.37
C TYR A 46 -4.35 -16.89 -0.74
N GLY A 47 -5.07 -18.01 -0.64
CA GLY A 47 -5.11 -19.06 -1.67
C GLY A 47 -3.76 -19.46 -2.29
N ASP A 48 -3.80 -20.10 -3.46
CA ASP A 48 -2.58 -20.63 -4.13
C ASP A 48 -1.82 -19.57 -4.96
N ASN A 49 -2.34 -18.36 -5.07
CA ASN A 49 -1.88 -17.38 -6.06
C ASN A 49 -1.23 -16.14 -5.44
N VAL A 50 -0.88 -16.18 -4.15
CA VAL A 50 -0.19 -15.10 -3.43
C VAL A 50 1.28 -15.44 -3.20
N GLU A 51 2.16 -14.62 -3.73
CA GLU A 51 3.59 -14.63 -3.43
C GLU A 51 3.87 -13.62 -2.32
N VAL A 52 4.39 -14.09 -1.18
CA VAL A 52 4.79 -13.23 -0.06
C VAL A 52 6.31 -13.16 0.00
N ASP A 53 6.86 -11.97 -0.21
CA ASP A 53 8.30 -11.74 -0.32
C ASP A 53 8.97 -11.49 1.03
N TYR A 54 8.30 -10.79 1.93
CA TYR A 54 8.74 -10.56 3.30
C TYR A 54 7.65 -11.03 4.26
N ARG A 55 7.99 -12.00 5.12
CA ARG A 55 7.08 -12.58 6.11
C ARG A 55 7.59 -12.31 7.52
N GLY A 56 6.69 -11.98 8.45
CA GLY A 56 7.02 -11.95 9.87
C GLY A 56 8.21 -11.04 10.15
N TYR A 57 9.22 -11.59 10.82
CA TYR A 57 10.45 -10.89 11.22
C TYR A 57 11.23 -10.23 10.08
N GLU A 58 10.97 -10.57 8.80
CA GLU A 58 11.58 -9.88 7.67
C GLU A 58 10.90 -8.54 7.34
N VAL A 59 9.70 -8.29 7.85
CA VAL A 59 8.96 -7.03 7.69
C VAL A 59 9.45 -6.02 8.73
N THR A 60 10.55 -5.35 8.39
CA THR A 60 11.19 -4.32 9.22
C THR A 60 11.27 -3.01 8.47
N VAL A 61 11.36 -1.90 9.22
CA VAL A 61 11.59 -0.55 8.67
C VAL A 61 12.86 -0.55 7.82
N GLU A 62 13.94 -1.15 8.33
CA GLU A 62 15.22 -1.27 7.62
C GLU A 62 15.08 -1.97 6.26
N ASN A 63 14.37 -3.09 6.21
CA ASN A 63 14.18 -3.82 4.96
C ASN A 63 13.31 -3.04 3.96
N PHE A 64 12.26 -2.37 4.43
CA PHE A 64 11.42 -1.51 3.60
C PHE A 64 12.22 -0.35 3.00
N ILE A 65 13.00 0.39 3.80
CA ILE A 65 13.84 1.50 3.33
C ILE A 65 14.94 1.00 2.37
N ARG A 66 15.58 -0.13 2.67
CA ARG A 66 16.59 -0.73 1.77
C ARG A 66 15.99 -1.17 0.45
N LEU A 67 14.80 -1.74 0.46
CA LEU A 67 14.06 -2.12 -0.74
C LEU A 67 13.82 -0.89 -1.63
N LEU A 68 13.23 0.18 -1.09
CA LEU A 68 12.97 1.44 -1.80
C LEU A 68 14.25 2.03 -2.41
N THR A 69 15.29 2.17 -1.59
CA THR A 69 16.55 2.83 -1.96
C THR A 69 17.51 1.96 -2.78
N GLY A 70 17.14 0.69 -3.02
CA GLY A 70 17.96 -0.30 -3.73
C GLY A 70 19.23 -0.72 -2.96
N ARG A 71 19.29 -0.48 -1.65
CA ARG A 71 20.45 -0.76 -0.78
C ARG A 71 20.39 -2.17 -0.20
N VAL A 72 20.33 -3.17 -1.08
CA VAL A 72 20.29 -4.59 -0.71
C VAL A 72 21.56 -5.31 -1.16
N GLY A 73 21.98 -6.36 -0.43
CA GLY A 73 23.21 -7.10 -0.73
C GLY A 73 23.19 -7.80 -2.09
N PRO A 74 24.34 -8.17 -2.68
CA PRO A 74 24.42 -8.82 -3.99
C PRO A 74 23.67 -10.16 -4.06
N ASP A 75 23.60 -10.89 -2.96
CA ASP A 75 22.92 -12.20 -2.89
C ASP A 75 21.43 -12.11 -2.58
N THR A 76 20.88 -10.89 -2.43
CA THR A 76 19.44 -10.71 -2.19
C THR A 76 18.63 -11.28 -3.37
N PRO A 77 17.65 -12.17 -3.13
CA PRO A 77 16.84 -12.75 -4.19
C PRO A 77 16.13 -11.69 -5.03
N ARG A 78 15.87 -11.99 -6.31
CA ARG A 78 15.17 -11.08 -7.23
C ARG A 78 13.78 -10.67 -6.71
N SER A 79 13.04 -11.59 -6.10
CA SER A 79 11.71 -11.33 -5.52
C SER A 79 11.74 -10.36 -4.34
N LYS A 80 12.92 -10.14 -3.73
CA LYS A 80 13.12 -9.18 -2.64
C LYS A 80 13.83 -7.91 -3.11
N ARG A 81 13.66 -7.55 -4.38
CA ARG A 81 14.26 -6.35 -4.99
C ARG A 81 13.22 -5.52 -5.71
N LEU A 82 13.28 -4.22 -5.46
CA LEU A 82 12.57 -3.23 -6.25
C LEU A 82 13.40 -2.89 -7.49
N LEU A 83 13.12 -3.56 -8.61
CA LEU A 83 13.87 -3.39 -9.87
C LEU A 83 13.26 -2.29 -10.75
N THR A 84 13.28 -1.05 -10.23
CA THR A 84 12.72 0.14 -10.89
C THR A 84 13.82 1.06 -11.47
N ASP A 85 13.41 1.92 -12.40
CA ASP A 85 14.21 2.95 -13.09
C ASP A 85 13.41 4.25 -13.27
N ASP A 86 13.94 5.21 -14.04
CA ASP A 86 13.33 6.52 -14.31
C ASP A 86 12.08 6.46 -15.20
N LYS A 87 11.67 5.28 -15.65
CA LYS A 87 10.44 5.04 -16.44
C LYS A 87 9.40 4.23 -15.67
N SER A 88 9.74 3.82 -14.45
CA SER A 88 8.90 2.95 -13.65
C SER A 88 7.87 3.75 -12.86
N ASN A 89 6.61 3.36 -12.94
CA ASN A 89 5.55 3.90 -12.08
C ASN A 89 5.40 2.98 -10.87
N ILE A 90 5.27 3.54 -9.67
CA ILE A 90 5.24 2.75 -8.44
C ILE A 90 3.94 2.99 -7.69
N PHE A 91 3.23 1.92 -7.32
CA PHE A 91 2.15 2.00 -6.34
C PHE A 91 2.61 1.43 -5.01
N ILE A 92 2.61 2.27 -3.98
CA ILE A 92 2.91 1.86 -2.60
C ILE A 92 1.61 1.92 -1.83
N TYR A 93 1.21 0.78 -1.26
CA TYR A 93 0.12 0.71 -0.30
C TYR A 93 0.65 0.23 1.04
N MET A 94 0.35 1.00 2.09
CA MET A 94 0.62 0.63 3.47
C MET A 94 -0.70 0.70 4.24
N THR A 95 -1.02 -0.30 5.03
CA THR A 95 -2.09 -0.20 6.03
C THR A 95 -1.49 -0.34 7.43
N GLY A 96 -2.28 -0.35 8.50
CA GLY A 96 -1.83 -0.66 9.84
C GLY A 96 -2.19 0.35 10.90
N HIS A 97 -1.50 0.25 12.03
CA HIS A 97 -1.61 1.20 13.13
C HIS A 97 -0.58 2.31 13.00
N GLY A 98 -0.95 3.50 13.40
CA GLY A 98 -0.10 4.67 13.34
C GLY A 98 -0.73 5.85 14.06
N GLY A 99 -0.14 7.01 13.86
CA GLY A 99 -0.57 8.25 14.46
C GLY A 99 0.07 9.43 13.76
N ASP A 100 0.22 10.54 14.48
CA ASP A 100 0.81 11.77 13.94
C ASP A 100 2.26 11.50 13.48
N GLU A 101 2.45 11.48 12.16
CA GLU A 101 3.74 11.30 11.47
C GLU A 101 4.40 9.92 11.62
N PHE A 102 3.68 8.86 12.02
CA PHE A 102 4.24 7.51 12.06
C PHE A 102 3.27 6.36 11.72
N LEU A 103 3.85 5.25 11.27
CA LEU A 103 3.19 3.94 11.12
C LEU A 103 4.00 2.85 11.84
N LYS A 104 3.32 1.97 12.57
CA LYS A 104 3.94 0.86 13.29
C LYS A 104 4.32 -0.30 12.37
N PHE A 105 5.47 -0.91 12.67
CA PHE A 105 5.97 -2.15 12.11
C PHE A 105 6.13 -3.17 13.24
N GLN A 106 5.45 -4.32 13.12
CA GLN A 106 5.58 -5.43 14.08
C GLN A 106 5.35 -5.01 15.55
N ASP A 107 4.47 -4.02 15.80
CA ASP A 107 4.15 -3.42 17.11
C ASP A 107 5.28 -2.77 17.92
N PHE A 108 6.55 -3.00 17.59
CA PHE A 108 7.72 -2.51 18.35
C PHE A 108 8.48 -1.38 17.68
N ASN A 109 8.45 -1.33 16.35
CA ASN A 109 9.15 -0.31 15.57
C ASN A 109 8.15 0.61 14.90
N GLU A 110 8.61 1.80 14.53
CA GLU A 110 7.82 2.80 13.83
C GLU A 110 8.64 3.32 12.65
N ILE A 111 7.97 3.52 11.51
CA ILE A 111 8.50 4.32 10.40
C ILE A 111 7.87 5.70 10.50
N SER A 112 8.68 6.75 10.40
CA SER A 112 8.18 8.12 10.38
C SER A 112 7.86 8.60 8.96
N SER A 113 7.07 9.67 8.85
CA SER A 113 6.85 10.39 7.59
C SER A 113 8.17 10.85 6.95
N HIS A 114 9.13 11.28 7.76
CA HIS A 114 10.45 11.71 7.34
C HIS A 114 11.30 10.58 6.77
N ASP A 115 11.25 9.37 7.36
CA ASP A 115 11.98 8.22 6.83
C ASP A 115 11.55 7.87 5.40
N ILE A 116 10.23 7.95 5.14
CA ILE A 116 9.67 7.72 3.80
C ILE A 116 10.03 8.86 2.86
N ALA A 117 9.93 10.11 3.30
CA ALA A 117 10.30 11.28 2.51
C ALA A 117 11.77 11.21 2.04
N ASP A 118 12.68 10.86 2.95
CA ASP A 118 14.11 10.71 2.66
C ASP A 118 14.40 9.51 1.76
N ALA A 119 13.63 8.42 1.90
CA ALA A 119 13.73 7.29 0.97
C ALA A 119 13.30 7.69 -0.45
N PHE A 120 12.19 8.41 -0.59
CA PHE A 120 11.71 8.90 -1.88
C PHE A 120 12.68 9.91 -2.52
N ALA A 121 13.29 10.79 -1.72
CA ALA A 121 14.34 11.69 -2.19
C ALA A 121 15.53 10.94 -2.77
N GLN A 122 16.00 9.91 -2.07
CA GLN A 122 17.07 9.05 -2.58
C GLN A 122 16.65 8.28 -3.83
N MET A 123 15.39 7.84 -3.93
CA MET A 123 14.88 7.19 -5.13
C MET A 123 14.86 8.15 -6.32
N TRP A 124 14.47 9.41 -6.10
CA TRP A 124 14.45 10.45 -7.13
C TRP A 124 15.87 10.77 -7.62
N GLU A 125 16.80 11.04 -6.70
CA GLU A 125 18.22 11.31 -7.03
C GLU A 125 18.85 10.15 -7.82
N LYS A 126 18.48 8.91 -7.48
CA LYS A 126 18.99 7.70 -8.13
C LYS A 126 18.17 7.28 -9.35
N LYS A 127 17.21 8.09 -9.81
CA LYS A 127 16.41 7.80 -11.01
C LYS A 127 15.71 6.44 -10.93
N ARG A 128 15.03 6.18 -9.80
CA ARG A 128 14.36 4.90 -9.51
C ARG A 128 12.84 4.93 -9.67
N TYR A 129 12.27 6.05 -10.12
CA TYR A 129 10.85 6.13 -10.50
C TYR A 129 10.60 7.27 -11.49
N ASN A 130 9.50 7.15 -12.24
CA ASN A 130 8.86 8.21 -13.01
C ASN A 130 7.78 8.90 -12.18
N GLU A 131 6.84 8.13 -11.64
CA GLU A 131 5.75 8.58 -10.76
C GLU A 131 5.51 7.59 -9.61
N ILE A 132 5.11 8.10 -8.44
CA ILE A 132 4.69 7.29 -7.28
C ILE A 132 3.23 7.63 -6.95
N LEU A 133 2.39 6.60 -6.80
CA LEU A 133 1.14 6.66 -6.07
C LEU A 133 1.36 6.07 -4.67
N PHE A 134 1.23 6.89 -3.64
CA PHE A 134 1.35 6.48 -2.24
C PHE A 134 -0.02 6.46 -1.56
N MET A 135 -0.48 5.28 -1.15
CA MET A 135 -1.75 5.09 -0.46
C MET A 135 -1.48 4.54 0.94
N ILE A 136 -2.07 5.17 1.96
CA ILE A 136 -1.84 4.77 3.33
C ILE A 136 -3.15 4.71 4.15
N ASP A 137 -3.40 3.57 4.79
CA ASP A 137 -4.58 3.34 5.63
C ASP A 137 -4.20 3.12 7.11
N THR A 138 -4.25 4.20 7.89
CA THR A 138 -3.89 4.23 9.32
C THR A 138 -4.57 5.42 10.01
N CYS A 139 -4.54 5.50 11.34
CA CYS A 139 -4.92 6.71 12.05
C CYS A 139 -3.94 7.86 11.73
N GLN A 140 -4.48 9.06 11.50
CA GLN A 140 -3.75 10.26 11.07
C GLN A 140 -2.90 10.07 9.80
N ALA A 141 -3.36 9.22 8.88
CA ALA A 141 -2.64 8.84 7.67
C ALA A 141 -2.11 10.01 6.82
N ASN A 142 -2.83 11.15 6.77
CA ASN A 142 -2.44 12.29 5.95
C ASN A 142 -1.11 12.90 6.40
N THR A 143 -0.80 12.83 7.69
CA THR A 143 0.46 13.32 8.26
C THR A 143 1.68 12.56 7.74
N MET A 144 1.49 11.36 7.17
CA MET A 144 2.57 10.52 6.64
C MET A 144 3.20 11.05 5.36
N TYR A 145 2.49 11.91 4.61
CA TYR A 145 2.97 12.45 3.34
C TYR A 145 3.16 13.98 3.34
N GLU A 146 2.82 14.67 4.44
CA GLU A 146 3.07 16.12 4.59
C GLU A 146 4.56 16.47 4.50
N ALA A 147 5.44 15.53 4.89
CA ALA A 147 6.89 15.68 4.80
C ALA A 147 7.48 15.38 3.41
N PHE A 148 6.67 14.96 2.42
CA PHE A 148 7.20 14.61 1.10
C PHE A 148 7.65 15.86 0.34
N TYR A 149 8.91 15.87 -0.09
CA TYR A 149 9.52 16.98 -0.82
C TYR A 149 10.07 16.57 -2.19
N SER A 150 9.86 15.32 -2.60
CA SER A 150 10.27 14.80 -3.91
C SER A 150 9.15 14.95 -4.94
N PRO A 151 9.46 15.23 -6.21
CA PRO A 151 8.46 15.46 -7.23
C PRO A 151 7.81 14.15 -7.70
N ASN A 152 6.71 14.28 -8.45
CA ASN A 152 5.98 13.20 -9.09
C ASN A 152 5.41 12.15 -8.12
N ILE A 153 4.92 12.62 -6.97
CA ILE A 153 4.28 11.77 -5.95
C ILE A 153 2.84 12.25 -5.72
N VAL A 154 1.89 11.36 -5.98
CA VAL A 154 0.49 11.54 -5.61
C VAL A 154 0.24 10.71 -4.35
N ALA A 155 -0.17 11.34 -3.27
CA ALA A 155 -0.48 10.66 -2.02
C ALA A 155 -1.99 10.68 -1.72
N VAL A 156 -2.47 9.64 -1.04
CA VAL A 156 -3.83 9.55 -0.50
C VAL A 156 -3.82 8.80 0.83
N GLY A 157 -4.39 9.42 1.86
CA GLY A 157 -4.48 8.86 3.20
C GLY A 157 -5.91 8.54 3.61
N SER A 158 -6.04 7.58 4.52
CA SER A 158 -7.34 7.23 5.07
C SER A 158 -7.84 8.14 6.17
N SER A 159 -7.03 9.05 6.74
CA SER A 159 -7.45 9.95 7.81
C SER A 159 -6.61 11.20 8.05
N LYS A 160 -7.24 12.32 8.46
CA LYS A 160 -6.53 13.57 8.78
C LYS A 160 -5.80 13.52 10.13
N LYS A 161 -4.92 14.49 10.36
CA LYS A 161 -4.41 14.82 11.70
C LYS A 161 -5.56 14.97 12.70
N GLY A 162 -5.44 14.30 13.85
CA GLY A 162 -6.47 14.22 14.89
C GLY A 162 -7.67 13.29 14.59
N GLN A 163 -7.71 12.60 13.44
CA GLN A 163 -8.77 11.64 13.10
C GLN A 163 -8.27 10.18 13.16
N ASN A 164 -9.19 9.27 13.46
CA ASN A 164 -8.96 7.83 13.42
C ASN A 164 -9.27 7.26 12.03
N SER A 165 -8.65 6.12 11.69
CA SER A 165 -9.17 5.22 10.65
C SER A 165 -10.10 4.19 11.27
N TYR A 166 -11.09 3.73 10.49
CA TYR A 166 -12.15 2.84 10.97
C TYR A 166 -12.11 1.51 10.25
N SER A 167 -12.27 0.43 11.01
CA SER A 167 -12.48 -0.89 10.45
C SER A 167 -13.87 -1.02 9.82
N TYR A 168 -14.02 -2.04 8.98
CA TYR A 168 -15.26 -2.38 8.33
C TYR A 168 -15.45 -3.90 8.31
N PHE A 169 -16.71 -4.33 8.22
CA PHE A 169 -17.15 -5.72 8.34
C PHE A 169 -16.56 -6.53 9.52
N HIS A 170 -17.40 -6.76 10.52
CA HIS A 170 -17.04 -7.58 11.68
C HIS A 170 -17.40 -9.05 11.45
N ASP A 171 -16.43 -9.97 11.59
CA ASP A 171 -16.69 -11.42 11.63
C ASP A 171 -16.92 -11.84 13.09
N ASN A 172 -18.18 -12.05 13.47
CA ASN A 172 -18.57 -12.45 14.81
C ASN A 172 -17.96 -13.79 15.26
N ASN A 173 -17.60 -14.68 14.33
CA ASN A 173 -16.99 -15.97 14.67
C ASN A 173 -15.51 -15.83 15.04
N LEU A 174 -14.83 -14.85 14.45
CA LEU A 174 -13.42 -14.55 14.75
C LEU A 174 -13.28 -13.47 15.83
N GLY A 175 -14.31 -12.65 16.03
CA GLY A 175 -14.30 -11.54 16.99
C GLY A 175 -13.45 -10.36 16.55
N ILE A 176 -13.20 -10.23 15.24
CA ILE A 176 -12.35 -9.19 14.65
C ILE A 176 -13.03 -8.60 13.41
N SER A 177 -12.60 -7.39 13.02
CA SER A 177 -12.89 -6.84 11.71
C SER A 177 -11.93 -7.42 10.66
N VAL A 178 -12.43 -7.64 9.45
CA VAL A 178 -11.67 -8.32 8.38
C VAL A 178 -11.13 -7.39 7.30
N ILE A 179 -11.51 -6.10 7.33
CA ILE A 179 -11.04 -5.09 6.40
C ILE A 179 -11.17 -3.69 7.03
N ASP A 180 -10.44 -2.69 6.54
CA ASP A 180 -10.65 -1.28 6.90
C ASP A 180 -11.55 -0.55 5.90
N ARG A 181 -12.31 0.44 6.38
CA ARG A 181 -13.35 1.13 5.59
C ARG A 181 -12.79 1.81 4.36
N PHE A 182 -11.68 2.54 4.51
CA PHE A 182 -11.00 3.20 3.40
C PHE A 182 -10.53 2.18 2.36
N THR A 183 -9.87 1.11 2.81
CA THR A 183 -9.45 0.01 1.96
C THR A 183 -10.61 -0.64 1.20
N TYR A 184 -11.74 -0.90 1.87
CA TYR A 184 -12.93 -1.49 1.24
C TYR A 184 -13.48 -0.62 0.09
N TYR A 185 -13.66 0.69 0.32
CA TYR A 185 -14.22 1.57 -0.73
C TYR A 185 -13.24 1.78 -1.89
N ASN A 186 -11.92 1.87 -1.62
CA ASN A 186 -10.91 1.90 -2.67
C ASN A 186 -10.91 0.61 -3.49
N LEU A 187 -10.97 -0.55 -2.83
CA LEU A 187 -11.09 -1.84 -3.52
C LEU A 187 -12.36 -1.91 -4.36
N LYS A 188 -13.51 -1.48 -3.83
CA LYS A 188 -14.77 -1.46 -4.59
C LYS A 188 -14.67 -0.61 -5.87
N TYR A 189 -13.98 0.52 -5.82
CA TYR A 189 -13.70 1.31 -7.01
C TYR A 189 -12.75 0.57 -7.96
N LEU A 190 -11.60 0.11 -7.45
CA LEU A 190 -10.57 -0.55 -8.26
C LEU A 190 -11.11 -1.82 -8.91
N GLU A 191 -12.04 -2.54 -8.28
CA GLU A 191 -12.71 -3.70 -8.85
C GLU A 191 -13.50 -3.37 -10.14
N ASN A 192 -13.91 -2.12 -10.34
CA ASN A 192 -14.56 -1.65 -11.56
C ASN A 192 -13.57 -1.11 -12.63
N VAL A 193 -12.31 -0.88 -12.25
CA VAL A 193 -11.25 -0.47 -13.19
C VAL A 193 -10.87 -1.66 -14.07
N LYS A 194 -10.79 -1.41 -15.38
CA LYS A 194 -10.41 -2.38 -16.41
C LYS A 194 -9.38 -1.74 -17.34
N PRO A 195 -8.50 -2.54 -17.98
CA PRO A 195 -7.62 -2.00 -19.03
C PRO A 195 -8.44 -1.21 -20.07
N GLY A 196 -8.05 0.05 -20.30
CA GLY A 196 -8.77 0.96 -21.20
C GLY A 196 -9.98 1.69 -20.59
N SER A 197 -10.27 1.55 -19.30
CA SER A 197 -11.32 2.33 -18.64
C SER A 197 -10.97 3.81 -18.57
N SER A 198 -11.97 4.69 -18.64
CA SER A 198 -11.82 6.14 -18.45
C SER A 198 -11.84 6.58 -16.99
N LEU A 199 -11.82 5.63 -16.05
CA LEU A 199 -11.82 5.89 -14.61
C LEU A 199 -10.45 6.47 -14.20
N THR A 200 -10.47 7.53 -13.40
CA THR A 200 -9.29 8.31 -13.04
C THR A 200 -8.99 8.28 -11.53
N LEU A 201 -7.75 8.57 -11.13
CA LEU A 201 -7.41 8.74 -9.71
C LEU A 201 -8.28 9.80 -9.02
N ARG A 202 -8.79 10.80 -9.75
CA ARG A 202 -9.75 11.77 -9.21
C ARG A 202 -11.09 11.12 -8.85
N ASP A 203 -11.56 10.16 -9.64
CA ASP A 203 -12.80 9.42 -9.33
C ASP A 203 -12.63 8.52 -8.09
N LEU A 204 -11.43 7.96 -7.90
CA LEU A 204 -11.07 7.17 -6.71
C LEU A 204 -11.23 8.00 -5.42
N THR A 205 -10.73 9.24 -5.42
CA THR A 205 -10.80 10.11 -4.23
C THR A 205 -12.23 10.57 -3.96
N LEU A 206 -12.98 10.95 -5.00
CA LEU A 206 -14.37 11.37 -4.86
C LEU A 206 -15.26 10.28 -4.25
N ILE A 207 -15.03 9.01 -4.59
CA ILE A 207 -15.78 7.88 -4.01
C ILE A 207 -15.43 7.69 -2.54
N SER A 208 -14.16 7.84 -2.20
CA SER A 208 -13.72 7.71 -0.82
C SER A 208 -14.28 8.85 0.04
N ASP A 209 -14.28 10.10 -0.45
CA ASP A 209 -14.90 11.26 0.20
C ASP A 209 -16.43 11.08 0.35
N PHE A 210 -17.11 10.60 -0.70
CA PHE A 210 -18.59 10.50 -0.73
C PHE A 210 -19.17 9.41 0.18
N PHE A 211 -18.54 8.24 0.28
CA PHE A 211 -19.07 7.11 1.06
C PHE A 211 -18.69 7.13 2.55
N GLY A 212 -18.31 8.31 3.07
CA GLY A 212 -18.18 8.57 4.49
C GLY A 212 -16.81 8.25 5.06
N ALA A 213 -15.75 8.49 4.29
CA ALA A 213 -14.55 9.02 4.89
C ALA A 213 -14.87 10.49 5.24
N GLU A 214 -15.09 10.85 6.51
CA GLU A 214 -14.96 12.27 6.97
C GLU A 214 -13.48 12.74 6.91
N GLN A 215 -12.72 12.19 5.96
CA GLN A 215 -11.28 12.24 5.82
C GLN A 215 -11.10 13.01 4.51
N ASN A 216 -10.71 14.29 4.56
CA ASN A 216 -10.43 15.02 3.30
C ASN A 216 -9.25 14.32 2.66
N ILE A 217 -9.47 13.75 1.49
CA ILE A 217 -8.38 13.27 0.66
C ILE A 217 -7.74 14.49 0.00
N GLU A 218 -6.54 14.81 0.47
CA GLU A 218 -5.73 15.83 -0.16
C GLU A 218 -4.81 15.15 -1.17
N LEU A 219 -5.12 15.31 -2.45
CA LEU A 219 -4.20 14.95 -3.51
C LEU A 219 -3.11 16.03 -3.56
N THR A 220 -1.87 15.65 -3.33
CA THR A 220 -0.70 16.47 -3.65
C THR A 220 -0.52 16.52 -5.17
N ILE A 221 -1.35 17.30 -5.86
CA ILE A 221 -1.15 17.66 -7.26
C ILE A 221 -0.51 19.05 -7.31
N ASP A 222 0.75 19.14 -6.92
CA ASP A 222 1.61 20.23 -7.39
C ASP A 222 2.47 19.71 -8.54
N PRO A 223 1.98 19.79 -9.80
CA PRO A 223 2.78 19.45 -10.95
C PRO A 223 3.85 20.54 -11.15
N ILE A 224 5.11 20.23 -10.84
CA ILE A 224 6.21 20.88 -11.54
C ILE A 224 6.15 20.39 -12.99
N LYS A 225 5.68 21.25 -13.89
CA LYS A 225 5.53 20.96 -15.33
C LYS A 225 6.82 20.37 -15.91
N LEU A 226 6.72 19.19 -16.50
CA LEU A 226 7.69 18.72 -17.50
C LEU A 226 6.95 18.10 -18.69
N ASP A 227 7.35 18.55 -19.87
CA ASP A 227 6.77 18.21 -21.17
C ASP A 227 7.00 16.75 -21.56
N ASN A 228 5.97 16.16 -22.17
CA ASN A 228 5.95 14.99 -23.08
C ASN A 228 7.02 13.90 -22.86
N VAL A 229 6.65 12.81 -22.17
CA VAL A 229 7.38 11.53 -22.23
C VAL A 229 6.46 10.40 -22.66
N ASN A 230 6.93 9.65 -23.66
CA ASN A 230 6.27 8.52 -24.30
C ASN A 230 6.03 7.33 -23.35
N LYS A 231 4.83 6.73 -23.49
CA LYS A 231 4.39 5.51 -22.81
C LYS A 231 5.27 4.31 -23.14
N ASN A 232 5.86 3.70 -22.11
CA ASN A 232 6.05 2.26 -21.97
C ASN A 232 6.26 1.96 -20.48
N GLU A 233 5.22 1.39 -19.85
CA GLU A 233 5.06 1.26 -18.40
C GLU A 233 5.69 -0.02 -17.85
N SER A 234 6.50 0.13 -16.79
CA SER A 234 6.74 -0.92 -15.79
C SER A 234 6.11 -0.43 -14.49
N GLN A 235 4.99 -1.03 -14.08
CA GLN A 235 4.34 -0.71 -12.81
C GLN A 235 4.87 -1.68 -11.74
N ILE A 236 5.42 -1.18 -10.62
CA ILE A 236 5.86 -2.02 -9.49
C ILE A 236 5.11 -1.64 -8.20
N TYR A 237 4.69 -2.64 -7.45
CA TYR A 237 3.75 -2.54 -6.34
C TYR A 237 4.40 -2.94 -5.03
N ILE A 238 4.28 -2.15 -3.97
CA ILE A 238 4.71 -2.54 -2.62
C ILE A 238 3.49 -2.53 -1.71
N HIS A 239 3.07 -3.70 -1.22
CA HIS A 239 1.91 -3.87 -0.35
C HIS A 239 2.39 -4.28 1.04
N GLN A 240 2.20 -3.42 2.04
CA GLN A 240 2.41 -3.76 3.44
C GLN A 240 1.07 -3.84 4.15
N ILE A 241 0.80 -5.00 4.76
CA ILE A 241 -0.36 -5.20 5.64
C ILE A 241 0.14 -5.46 7.08
N PRO A 242 0.00 -4.50 7.99
CA PRO A 242 -0.14 -4.71 9.41
C PRO A 242 -1.65 -4.84 9.70
N LEU A 243 -2.08 -5.98 10.22
CA LEU A 243 -3.45 -6.15 10.70
C LEU A 243 -3.44 -6.29 12.22
N LYS A 244 -4.21 -5.37 12.82
CA LYS A 244 -4.73 -5.30 14.19
C LYS A 244 -4.68 -6.59 15.01
N VAL A 245 -4.10 -6.48 16.21
CA VAL A 245 -4.48 -7.28 17.40
C VAL A 245 -5.67 -6.60 18.08
#